data_AF-J9EMP2-F1
#
_entry.id   AF-J9EMP2-F1
#
_cell.length_a   1.000
_cell.length_b   1.000
_cell.length_c   1.000
_cell.angle_alpha   90.00
_cell.angle_beta   90.00
_cell.angle_gamma   90.00
#
_symmetry.space_group_name_H-M   'P 1'
#
loop_
_entity.id
_entity.type
_entity.pdbx_description
1 polymer ?
#
loop_
_entity_poly.entity_id
_entity_poly.type
_entity_poly.pdbx_seq_one_letter_code
_entity_poly.pdbx_strand_id
1 'polypeptide(L)'
;MEDGEKQNVFNCAILRFLTRCCPYLRQMDTSMRDFLCCALITSFESANELWGQCKSRSYLLFSSMSVRLFNEFAQMIGNTKDDVELAPFRQDWSEFFCPTAQNILLIWFFGLTSYQENSRSIALQNALCLSISYITEEFIRTAPLPSVFDVELDLLNYDEHLQSIIIPLHALINSPFPDVQIAALKILKLLTKDMLKIQNKQNEENNLGDEKLPSNYQKRLPVPFTRILDDTVIGSCILPPKLLIWDAFI
;
A
#
# COMPACT_ATOMS: atom_id res chain seq x y z
N MET A 1 -13.04 26.93 12.53
CA MET A 1 -12.05 26.71 11.46
C MET A 1 -10.65 27.06 11.94
N GLU A 2 -10.42 28.22 12.58
CA GLU A 2 -9.10 28.60 13.13
C GLU A 2 -8.54 27.67 14.23
N ASP A 3 -9.38 27.16 15.14
CA ASP A 3 -8.90 26.31 16.25
C ASP A 3 -8.38 24.95 15.75
N GLY A 4 -9.01 24.39 14.72
CA GLY A 4 -8.54 23.15 14.08
C GLY A 4 -7.19 23.33 13.37
N GLU A 5 -6.93 24.50 12.78
CA GLU A 5 -5.64 24.78 12.15
C GLU A 5 -4.51 24.92 13.17
N LYS A 6 -4.75 25.64 14.27
CA LYS A 6 -3.76 25.78 15.36
C LYS A 6 -3.44 24.43 16.00
N GLN A 7 -4.46 23.60 16.24
CA GLN A 7 -4.30 22.26 16.77
C GLN A 7 -3.50 21.36 15.82
N ASN A 8 -3.77 21.41 14.51
CA ASN A 8 -3.00 20.67 13.52
C ASN A 8 -1.53 21.11 13.48
N VAL A 9 -1.23 22.41 13.60
CA VAL A 9 0.15 22.92 13.64
C VAL A 9 0.89 22.41 14.88
N PHE A 10 0.24 22.42 16.04
CA PHE A 10 0.82 21.87 17.27
C PHE A 10 1.06 20.37 17.16
N ASN A 11 0.08 19.62 16.65
CA ASN A 11 0.21 18.19 16.40
C ASN A 11 1.34 17.88 15.42
N CYS A 12 1.52 18.70 14.37
CA CYS A 12 2.66 18.58 13.47
C CYS A 12 4.02 18.76 14.17
N ALA A 13 4.10 19.67 15.15
CA ALA A 13 5.32 19.87 15.93
C ALA A 13 5.63 18.64 16.80
N ILE A 14 4.61 18.06 17.43
CA ILE A 14 4.75 16.80 18.18
C ILE A 14 5.19 15.66 17.27
N LEU A 15 4.51 15.44 16.14
CA LEU A 15 4.88 14.37 15.21
C LEU A 15 6.30 14.52 14.68
N ARG A 16 6.71 15.76 14.38
CA ARG A 16 8.10 16.05 13.99
C ARG A 16 9.09 15.72 15.10
N PHE A 17 8.77 16.05 16.36
CA PHE A 17 9.60 15.69 17.50
C PHE A 17 9.71 14.17 17.65
N LEU A 18 8.58 13.47 17.64
CA LEU A 18 8.53 12.00 17.73
C LEU A 18 9.30 11.30 16.61
N THR A 19 9.22 11.84 15.39
CA THR A 19 10.00 11.35 14.25
C THR A 19 11.51 11.42 14.54
N ARG A 20 11.97 12.48 15.21
CA ARG A 20 13.37 12.63 15.62
C ARG A 20 13.74 11.74 16.80
N CYS A 21 12.76 11.25 17.54
CA CYS A 21 12.96 10.31 18.62
C CYS A 21 13.10 8.86 18.12
N CYS A 22 12.53 8.47 16.98
CA CYS A 22 12.59 7.09 16.45
C CYS A 22 14.00 6.44 16.42
N PRO A 23 15.09 7.16 16.06
CA PRO A 23 16.44 6.58 16.12
C PRO A 23 16.88 6.13 17.52
N TYR A 24 16.25 6.67 18.56
CA TYR A 24 16.59 6.43 19.96
C TYR A 24 15.73 5.34 20.63
N LEU A 25 15.05 4.49 19.86
CA LEU A 25 14.15 3.47 20.40
C LEU A 25 14.78 2.56 21.46
N ARG A 26 16.07 2.24 21.31
CA ARG A 26 16.82 1.44 22.28
C ARG A 26 16.95 2.14 23.63
N GLN A 27 17.12 3.46 23.63
CA GLN A 27 17.28 4.25 24.86
C GLN A 27 15.95 4.62 25.52
N MET A 28 14.83 4.46 24.81
CA MET A 28 13.50 4.69 25.37
C MET A 28 13.13 3.58 26.35
N ASP A 29 12.51 3.96 27.46
CA ASP A 29 11.79 3.01 28.30
C ASP A 29 10.49 2.54 27.62
N THR A 30 9.81 1.57 28.22
CA THR A 30 8.56 1.01 27.70
C THR A 30 7.48 2.08 27.53
N SER A 31 7.31 2.98 28.51
CA SER A 31 6.27 4.01 28.46
C SER A 31 6.47 5.01 27.33
N MET A 32 7.72 5.38 27.03
CA MET A 32 8.04 6.24 25.89
C MET A 32 7.78 5.54 24.55
N ARG A 33 8.07 4.24 24.45
CA ARG A 33 7.78 3.44 23.25
C ARG A 33 6.28 3.29 23.04
N ASP A 34 5.52 3.02 24.09
CA ASP A 34 4.06 2.95 24.04
C ASP A 34 3.46 4.29 23.62
N PHE A 35 3.97 5.39 24.19
CA PHE A 35 3.55 6.74 23.80
C PHE A 35 3.79 7.01 22.31
N LEU A 36 4.93 6.58 21.77
CA LEU A 36 5.24 6.72 20.35
C LEU A 36 4.25 5.93 19.48
N CYS A 37 3.96 4.67 19.83
CA CYS A 37 2.98 3.83 19.13
C CYS A 37 1.58 4.45 19.18
N CYS A 38 1.12 4.84 20.36
CA CYS A 38 -0.19 5.46 20.55
C CYS A 38 -0.30 6.77 19.77
N ALA A 39 0.70 7.66 19.87
CA ALA A 39 0.71 8.91 19.13
C ALA A 39 0.64 8.68 17.61
N LEU A 40 1.35 7.67 17.10
CA LEU A 40 1.29 7.29 15.70
C LEU A 40 -0.11 6.82 15.29
N ILE A 41 -0.69 5.87 16.01
CA ILE A 41 -2.01 5.32 15.67
C ILE A 41 -3.10 6.38 15.79
N THR A 42 -3.14 7.14 16.89
CA THR A 42 -4.08 8.25 17.06
C THR A 42 -3.94 9.27 15.94
N SER A 43 -2.71 9.58 15.50
CA SER A 43 -2.49 10.51 14.40
C SER A 43 -3.03 9.98 13.06
N PHE A 44 -2.93 8.68 12.81
CA PHE A 44 -3.50 8.07 11.61
C PHE A 44 -5.01 8.00 11.65
N GLU A 45 -5.60 7.56 12.76
CA GLU A 45 -7.05 7.49 12.92
C GLU A 45 -7.68 8.87 12.75
N SER A 46 -7.13 9.89 13.44
CA SER A 46 -7.59 11.28 13.32
C SER A 46 -7.45 11.82 11.89
N ALA A 47 -6.35 11.48 11.20
CA ALA A 47 -6.17 11.88 9.82
C ALA A 47 -7.14 11.13 8.89
N ASN A 48 -7.42 9.86 9.16
CA ASN A 48 -8.24 8.98 8.33
C ASN A 48 -9.71 9.41 8.33
N GLU A 49 -10.23 9.90 9.45
CA GLU A 49 -11.60 10.43 9.56
C GLU A 49 -11.93 11.50 8.50
N LEU A 50 -10.92 12.31 8.14
CA LEU A 50 -11.06 13.43 7.20
C LEU A 50 -10.43 13.15 5.83
N TRP A 51 -9.99 11.92 5.59
CA TRP A 51 -9.34 11.55 4.34
C TRP A 51 -10.27 11.72 3.13
N GLY A 52 -9.74 12.29 2.05
CA GLY A 52 -10.51 12.65 0.85
C GLY A 52 -11.44 13.87 1.00
N GLN A 53 -11.84 14.23 2.23
CA GLN A 53 -12.80 15.29 2.51
C GLN A 53 -12.13 16.63 2.82
N CYS A 54 -11.04 16.63 3.61
CA CYS A 54 -10.37 17.85 4.03
C CYS A 54 -9.21 18.23 3.09
N LYS A 55 -9.28 19.46 2.56
CA LYS A 55 -8.24 20.03 1.66
C LYS A 55 -7.36 21.09 2.33
N SER A 56 -7.51 21.31 3.64
CA SER A 56 -6.68 22.30 4.36
C SER A 56 -5.20 21.91 4.29
N ARG A 57 -4.33 22.91 4.09
CA ARG A 57 -2.88 22.72 4.06
C ARG A 57 -2.34 22.16 5.39
N SER A 58 -2.92 22.58 6.52
CA SER A 58 -2.52 22.11 7.85
C SER A 58 -2.85 20.62 8.04
N TYR A 59 -4.01 20.19 7.53
CA TYR A 59 -4.42 18.78 7.51
C TYR A 59 -3.49 17.94 6.62
N LEU A 60 -3.22 18.37 5.39
CA LEU A 60 -2.30 17.64 4.50
C LEU A 60 -0.88 17.54 5.08
N LEU A 61 -0.43 18.58 5.79
CA LEU A 61 0.85 18.55 6.50
C LEU A 61 0.81 17.55 7.66
N PHE A 62 -0.27 17.54 8.44
CA PHE A 62 -0.48 16.60 9.53
C PHE A 62 -0.45 15.15 9.03
N SER A 63 -1.28 14.81 8.04
CA SER A 63 -1.28 13.47 7.43
C SER A 63 0.09 13.10 6.86
N SER A 64 0.80 14.05 6.24
CA SER A 64 2.17 13.81 5.74
C SER A 64 3.16 13.53 6.86
N MET A 65 3.06 14.21 8.01
CA MET A 65 3.91 13.96 9.17
C MET A 65 3.60 12.60 9.81
N SER A 66 2.33 12.18 9.86
CA SER A 66 1.95 10.86 10.37
C SER A 66 2.56 9.74 9.53
N VAL A 67 2.49 9.83 8.20
CA VAL A 67 3.10 8.85 7.29
C VAL A 67 4.63 8.83 7.43
N ARG A 68 5.27 10.00 7.58
CA ARG A 68 6.72 10.08 7.82
C ARG A 68 7.13 9.44 9.13
N LEU A 69 6.36 9.67 10.20
CA LEU A 69 6.59 9.04 11.49
C LEU A 69 6.52 7.52 11.36
N PHE A 70 5.52 6.99 10.66
CA PHE A 70 5.43 5.56 10.37
C PHE A 70 6.66 5.03 9.63
N ASN A 71 7.09 5.71 8.56
CA ASN A 71 8.23 5.24 7.76
C ASN A 71 9.52 5.17 8.58
N GLU A 72 9.83 6.23 9.34
CA GLU A 72 11.00 6.26 10.23
C GLU A 72 10.90 5.19 11.32
N PHE A 73 9.71 5.03 11.89
CA PHE A 73 9.47 4.05 12.94
C PHE A 73 9.59 2.61 12.43
N ALA A 74 8.96 2.28 11.30
CA ALA A 74 9.04 0.97 10.65
C ALA A 74 10.46 0.64 10.22
N GLN A 75 11.20 1.61 9.69
CA GLN A 75 12.63 1.45 9.39
C GLN A 75 13.43 1.09 10.65
N MET A 76 13.18 1.78 11.76
CA MET A 76 13.91 1.53 13.01
C MET A 76 13.54 0.19 13.66
N ILE A 77 12.28 -0.25 13.58
CA ILE A 77 11.88 -1.61 13.92
C ILE A 77 12.68 -2.63 13.09
N GLY A 78 12.81 -2.41 11.77
CA GLY A 78 13.61 -3.27 10.90
C GLY A 78 15.10 -3.28 11.26
N ASN A 79 15.68 -2.13 11.59
CA ASN A 79 17.09 -1.99 11.99
C ASN A 79 17.39 -2.64 13.35
N THR A 80 16.37 -2.92 14.15
CA THR A 80 16.50 -3.54 15.47
C THR A 80 16.06 -5.00 15.48
N LYS A 81 15.85 -5.64 14.32
CA LYS A 81 15.36 -7.03 14.22
C LYS A 81 16.17 -8.06 15.03
N ASP A 82 17.49 -7.86 15.14
CA ASP A 82 18.41 -8.77 15.83
C ASP A 82 18.59 -8.43 17.32
N ASP A 83 17.93 -7.39 17.80
CA ASP A 83 18.01 -6.91 19.18
C ASP A 83 17.04 -7.71 20.07
N VAL A 84 17.58 -8.54 20.96
CA VAL A 84 16.79 -9.43 21.82
C VAL A 84 15.97 -8.67 22.86
N GLU A 85 16.48 -7.54 23.37
CA GLU A 85 15.79 -6.74 24.39
C GLU A 85 14.54 -6.04 23.82
N LEU A 86 14.58 -5.71 22.53
CA LEU A 86 13.45 -5.13 21.81
C LEU A 86 12.48 -6.17 21.23
N ALA A 87 12.74 -7.47 21.36
CA ALA A 87 11.90 -8.50 20.76
C ALA A 87 10.44 -8.47 21.24
N PRO A 88 10.14 -8.33 22.56
CA PRO A 88 8.76 -8.23 23.04
C PRO A 88 8.04 -7.02 22.43
N PHE A 89 8.72 -5.87 22.39
CA PHE A 89 8.16 -4.65 21.82
C PHE A 89 7.87 -4.78 20.31
N ARG A 90 8.77 -5.45 19.55
CA ARG A 90 8.53 -5.71 18.12
C ARG A 90 7.32 -6.62 17.90
N GLN A 91 7.12 -7.59 18.79
CA GLN A 91 5.94 -8.45 18.76
C GLN A 91 4.67 -7.63 18.98
N ASP A 92 4.63 -6.82 20.05
CA ASP A 92 3.50 -5.94 20.34
C ASP A 92 3.20 -4.97 19.19
N TRP A 93 4.25 -4.39 18.61
CA TRP A 93 4.14 -3.57 17.40
C TRP A 93 3.45 -4.34 16.27
N SER A 94 3.91 -5.54 15.96
CA SER A 94 3.37 -6.33 14.84
C SER A 94 1.93 -6.80 15.06
N GLU A 95 1.56 -7.11 16.30
CA GLU A 95 0.26 -7.69 16.63
C GLU A 95 -0.83 -6.62 16.82
N PHE A 96 -0.51 -5.49 17.47
CA PHE A 96 -1.53 -4.53 17.92
C PHE A 96 -1.54 -3.22 17.15
N PHE A 97 -0.36 -2.67 16.82
CA PHE A 97 -0.27 -1.30 16.31
C PHE A 97 -0.09 -1.26 14.79
N CYS A 98 0.82 -2.08 14.27
CA CYS A 98 1.19 -2.12 12.86
C CYS A 98 -0.01 -2.42 11.94
N PRO A 99 -0.91 -3.39 12.24
CA PRO A 99 -2.02 -3.71 11.36
C PRO A 99 -2.94 -2.52 11.09
N THR A 100 -3.26 -1.73 12.11
CA THR A 100 -4.10 -0.53 11.97
C THR A 100 -3.43 0.51 11.08
N ALA A 101 -2.14 0.79 11.31
CA ALA A 101 -1.38 1.74 10.49
C ALA A 101 -1.27 1.26 9.02
N GLN A 102 -0.93 -0.01 8.81
CA GLN A 102 -0.82 -0.60 7.48
C GLN A 102 -2.15 -0.55 6.72
N ASN A 103 -3.29 -0.79 7.40
CA ASN A 103 -4.60 -0.71 6.76
C ASN A 103 -4.88 0.71 6.23
N ILE A 104 -4.69 1.72 7.08
CA ILE A 104 -4.93 3.12 6.73
C ILE A 104 -4.03 3.53 5.55
N LEU A 105 -2.75 3.18 5.60
CA LEU A 105 -1.79 3.48 4.54
C LEU A 105 -2.16 2.80 3.22
N LEU A 106 -2.61 1.56 3.26
CA LEU A 106 -3.00 0.80 2.08
C LEU A 106 -4.26 1.39 1.43
N ILE A 107 -5.28 1.74 2.24
CA ILE A 107 -6.49 2.44 1.79
C ILE A 107 -6.12 3.79 1.16
N TRP A 108 -5.26 4.58 1.83
CA TRP A 108 -4.83 5.88 1.33
C TRP A 108 -4.05 5.76 0.02
N PHE A 109 -3.19 4.76 -0.12
CA PHE A 109 -2.45 4.49 -1.34
C PHE A 109 -3.37 4.11 -2.50
N PHE A 110 -4.33 3.20 -2.29
CA PHE A 110 -5.33 2.86 -3.31
C PHE A 110 -6.29 4.03 -3.63
N GLY A 111 -6.49 4.97 -2.70
CA GLY A 111 -7.24 6.21 -2.93
C GLY A 111 -6.60 7.15 -3.97
N LEU A 112 -5.26 7.07 -4.16
CA LEU A 112 -4.52 7.90 -5.13
C LEU A 112 -4.96 7.68 -6.60
N THR A 113 -5.80 6.68 -6.85
CA THR A 113 -6.43 6.42 -8.17
C THR A 113 -7.32 7.56 -8.64
N SER A 114 -7.90 8.35 -7.73
CA SER A 114 -8.77 9.46 -8.10
C SER A 114 -7.95 10.70 -8.52
N TYR A 115 -8.24 11.25 -9.71
CA TYR A 115 -7.52 12.40 -10.27
C TYR A 115 -7.55 13.65 -9.34
N GLN A 116 -8.59 13.78 -8.51
CA GLN A 116 -8.69 14.84 -7.50
C GLN A 116 -7.76 14.62 -6.30
N GLU A 117 -7.40 13.38 -5.97
CA GLU A 117 -6.44 13.07 -4.91
C GLU A 117 -4.98 13.16 -5.37
N ASN A 118 -4.75 13.15 -6.69
CA ASN A 118 -3.45 13.40 -7.30
C ASN A 118 -2.99 14.86 -7.23
N SER A 119 -3.84 15.78 -6.76
CA SER A 119 -3.43 17.16 -6.42
C SER A 119 -2.87 17.30 -5.00
N ARG A 120 -2.71 16.19 -4.25
CA ARG A 120 -2.07 16.21 -2.93
C ARG A 120 -0.58 16.57 -3.07
N SER A 121 0.00 17.05 -1.98
CA SER A 121 1.43 17.38 -1.95
C SER A 121 2.27 16.17 -2.39
N ILE A 122 3.18 16.36 -3.36
CA ILE A 122 4.16 15.35 -3.80
C ILE A 122 4.87 14.73 -2.59
N ALA A 123 5.13 15.52 -1.54
CA ALA A 123 5.77 15.06 -0.33
C ALA A 123 4.95 14.00 0.45
N LEU A 124 3.61 14.08 0.42
CA LEU A 124 2.72 13.08 1.01
C LEU A 124 2.65 11.83 0.13
N GLN A 125 2.52 11.99 -1.18
CA GLN A 125 2.50 10.88 -2.13
C GLN A 125 3.78 10.05 -2.02
N ASN A 126 4.96 10.68 -2.02
CA ASN A 126 6.23 9.97 -1.91
C ASN A 126 6.37 9.26 -0.56
N ALA A 127 5.92 9.89 0.53
CA ALA A 127 5.90 9.25 1.85
C ALA A 127 4.97 8.03 1.87
N LEU A 128 3.80 8.10 1.23
CA LEU A 128 2.88 6.97 1.09
C LEU A 128 3.48 5.85 0.25
N CYS A 129 4.10 6.16 -0.88
CA CYS A 129 4.77 5.16 -1.73
C CYS A 129 5.89 4.45 -0.97
N LEU A 130 6.68 5.19 -0.17
CA LEU A 130 7.68 4.59 0.70
C LEU A 130 7.05 3.65 1.74
N SER A 131 5.90 4.03 2.31
CA SER A 131 5.22 3.23 3.34
C SER A 131 4.79 1.84 2.86
N ILE A 132 4.46 1.69 1.56
CA ILE A 132 4.18 0.39 0.93
C ILE A 132 5.39 -0.56 1.00
N SER A 133 6.61 -0.02 1.14
CA SER A 133 7.80 -0.85 1.34
C SER A 133 7.78 -1.60 2.68
N TYR A 134 7.06 -1.08 3.67
CA TYR A 134 6.97 -1.62 5.02
C TYR A 134 5.67 -2.40 5.32
N ILE A 135 4.72 -2.43 4.40
CA ILE A 135 3.53 -3.29 4.51
C ILE A 135 3.93 -4.74 4.22
N THR A 136 3.51 -5.68 5.07
CA THR A 136 3.84 -7.10 4.89
C THR A 136 3.00 -7.73 3.79
N GLU A 137 3.57 -8.73 3.12
CA GLU A 137 2.86 -9.45 2.05
C GLU A 137 1.61 -10.17 2.58
N GLU A 138 1.70 -10.74 3.78
CA GLU A 138 0.58 -11.38 4.48
C GLU A 138 -0.55 -10.39 4.74
N PHE A 139 -0.23 -9.17 5.17
CA PHE A 139 -1.23 -8.14 5.44
C PHE A 139 -1.92 -7.69 4.15
N ILE A 140 -1.18 -7.47 3.05
CA ILE A 140 -1.79 -7.13 1.74
C ILE A 140 -2.83 -8.18 1.34
N ARG A 141 -2.59 -9.46 1.63
CA ARG A 141 -3.48 -10.57 1.26
C ARG A 141 -4.74 -10.67 2.12
N THR A 142 -4.81 -9.97 3.24
CA THR A 142 -5.89 -10.11 4.22
C THR A 142 -6.47 -8.77 4.71
N ALA A 143 -5.91 -7.66 4.23
CA ALA A 143 -6.29 -6.31 4.68
C ALA A 143 -7.79 -6.04 4.47
N PRO A 144 -8.49 -5.46 5.45
CA PRO A 144 -9.88 -5.06 5.29
C PRO A 144 -9.97 -3.80 4.41
N LEU A 145 -10.10 -4.02 3.10
CA LEU A 145 -10.20 -2.98 2.08
C LEU A 145 -11.66 -2.67 1.72
N PRO A 146 -11.96 -1.44 1.28
CA PRO A 146 -13.26 -1.12 0.70
C PRO A 146 -13.53 -1.99 -0.53
N SER A 147 -14.70 -2.63 -0.57
CA SER A 147 -15.09 -3.53 -1.66
C SER A 147 -15.14 -2.81 -3.00
N VAL A 148 -14.46 -3.38 -4.00
CA VAL A 148 -14.54 -2.95 -5.40
C VAL A 148 -14.85 -4.16 -6.27
N PHE A 149 -15.82 -4.02 -7.17
CA PHE A 149 -16.29 -5.10 -8.02
C PHE A 149 -16.18 -4.75 -9.50
N ASP A 150 -15.75 -5.72 -10.30
CA ASP A 150 -15.71 -5.69 -11.75
C ASP A 150 -16.37 -6.95 -12.29
N VAL A 151 -17.37 -6.78 -13.16
CA VAL A 151 -18.21 -7.88 -13.66
C VAL A 151 -17.39 -8.93 -14.41
N GLU A 152 -16.35 -8.52 -15.17
CA GLU A 152 -15.52 -9.46 -15.92
C GLU A 152 -14.64 -10.28 -14.97
N LEU A 153 -14.07 -9.65 -13.94
CA LEU A 153 -13.25 -10.35 -12.94
C LEU A 153 -14.08 -11.30 -12.07
N ASP A 154 -15.32 -10.94 -11.76
CA ASP A 154 -16.26 -11.80 -11.03
C ASP A 154 -16.59 -13.08 -11.82
N LEU A 155 -16.85 -12.95 -13.13
CA LEU A 155 -17.05 -14.09 -14.03
C LEU A 155 -15.80 -15.00 -14.14
N LEU A 156 -14.63 -14.45 -13.86
CA LEU A 156 -13.36 -15.18 -13.82
C LEU A 156 -13.04 -15.76 -12.42
N ASN A 157 -13.95 -15.65 -11.47
CA ASN A 157 -13.83 -16.12 -10.09
C ASN A 157 -12.70 -15.44 -9.28
N TYR A 158 -12.43 -14.17 -9.55
CA TYR A 158 -11.62 -13.36 -8.65
C TYR A 158 -12.45 -13.04 -7.41
N ASP A 159 -11.96 -13.37 -6.22
CA ASP A 159 -12.65 -13.00 -4.99
C ASP A 159 -12.66 -11.48 -4.78
N GLU A 160 -13.60 -11.03 -3.94
CA GLU A 160 -13.82 -9.61 -3.64
C GLU A 160 -12.56 -8.89 -3.14
N HIS A 161 -11.76 -9.55 -2.30
CA HIS A 161 -10.54 -8.95 -1.75
C HIS A 161 -9.51 -8.71 -2.85
N LEU A 162 -9.29 -9.71 -3.71
CA LEU A 162 -8.37 -9.61 -4.82
C LEU A 162 -8.81 -8.53 -5.84
N GLN A 163 -10.11 -8.42 -6.11
CA GLN A 163 -10.66 -7.33 -6.95
C GLN A 163 -10.41 -5.95 -6.33
N SER A 164 -10.60 -5.82 -5.01
CA SER A 164 -10.38 -4.59 -4.24
C SER A 164 -8.93 -4.11 -4.26
N ILE A 165 -7.97 -4.97 -4.60
CA ILE A 165 -6.56 -4.61 -4.80
C ILE A 165 -6.26 -4.34 -6.27
N ILE A 166 -6.62 -5.27 -7.16
CA ILE A 166 -6.22 -5.23 -8.57
C ILE A 166 -6.81 -4.01 -9.29
N ILE A 167 -8.07 -3.69 -9.03
CA ILE A 167 -8.77 -2.61 -9.75
C ILE A 167 -8.09 -1.26 -9.46
N PRO A 168 -7.79 -0.88 -8.20
CA PRO A 168 -6.98 0.30 -7.94
C PRO A 168 -5.58 0.23 -8.54
N LEU A 169 -4.90 -0.92 -8.47
CA LEU A 169 -3.56 -1.09 -9.05
C LEU A 169 -3.52 -0.81 -10.55
N HIS A 170 -4.58 -1.16 -11.29
CA HIS A 170 -4.69 -0.82 -12.71
C HIS A 170 -4.54 0.68 -12.97
N ALA A 171 -5.22 1.52 -12.18
CA ALA A 171 -5.10 2.97 -12.29
C ALA A 171 -3.75 3.50 -11.77
N LEU A 172 -3.21 2.93 -10.69
CA LEU A 172 -1.93 3.38 -10.11
C LEU A 172 -0.71 3.06 -10.99
N ILE A 173 -0.71 1.91 -11.70
CA ILE A 173 0.33 1.56 -12.67
C ILE A 173 0.35 2.54 -13.84
N ASN A 174 -0.81 3.11 -14.19
CA ASN A 174 -0.98 4.14 -15.20
C ASN A 174 -0.81 5.58 -14.64
N SER A 175 -0.35 5.73 -13.39
CA SER A 175 -0.09 7.04 -12.79
C SER A 175 1.02 7.79 -13.52
N PRO A 176 0.94 9.14 -13.63
CA PRO A 176 2.05 9.94 -14.16
C PRO A 176 3.27 10.00 -13.22
N PHE A 177 3.14 9.53 -11.97
CA PHE A 177 4.17 9.60 -10.94
C PHE A 177 4.95 8.28 -10.79
N PRO A 178 6.26 8.25 -11.05
CA PRO A 178 7.08 7.04 -10.97
C PRO A 178 7.03 6.33 -9.62
N ASP A 179 7.07 7.07 -8.52
CA ASP A 179 7.06 6.50 -7.17
C ASP A 179 5.76 5.71 -6.90
N VAL A 180 4.64 6.22 -7.41
CA VAL A 180 3.32 5.54 -7.33
C VAL A 180 3.35 4.28 -8.19
N GLN A 181 3.87 4.37 -9.41
CA GLN A 181 3.97 3.23 -10.32
C GLN A 181 4.85 2.12 -9.75
N ILE A 182 6.00 2.46 -9.13
CA ILE A 182 6.92 1.50 -8.52
C ILE A 182 6.29 0.84 -7.29
N ALA A 183 5.64 1.61 -6.42
CA ALA A 183 4.93 1.07 -5.26
C ALA A 183 3.79 0.13 -5.67
N ALA A 184 3.03 0.50 -6.72
CA ALA A 184 1.97 -0.33 -7.28
C ALA A 184 2.52 -1.64 -7.87
N LEU A 185 3.63 -1.56 -8.60
CA LEU A 185 4.32 -2.72 -9.16
C LEU A 185 4.76 -3.72 -8.08
N LYS A 186 5.25 -3.24 -6.92
CA LYS A 186 5.60 -4.11 -5.80
C LYS A 186 4.41 -4.98 -5.35
N ILE A 187 3.23 -4.38 -5.19
CA ILE A 187 2.02 -5.11 -4.82
C ILE A 187 1.58 -6.02 -5.98
N LEU A 188 1.69 -5.55 -7.23
CA LEU A 188 1.31 -6.33 -8.39
C LEU A 188 2.12 -7.63 -8.52
N LYS A 189 3.45 -7.55 -8.33
CA LYS A 189 4.36 -8.72 -8.31
C LYS A 189 3.93 -9.78 -7.32
N LEU A 190 3.51 -9.37 -6.12
CA LEU A 190 3.02 -10.27 -5.08
C LEU A 190 1.81 -11.09 -5.56
N LEU A 191 0.92 -10.45 -6.33
CA LEU A 191 -0.36 -11.04 -6.77
C LEU A 191 -0.28 -11.74 -8.13
N THR A 192 0.77 -11.50 -8.92
CA THR A 192 0.94 -12.07 -10.27
C THR A 192 0.71 -13.58 -10.30
N LYS A 193 1.30 -14.31 -9.35
CA LYS A 193 1.21 -15.77 -9.29
C LYS A 193 -0.23 -16.24 -9.06
N ASP A 194 -0.98 -15.56 -8.22
CA ASP A 194 -2.36 -15.96 -7.89
C ASP A 194 -3.30 -15.64 -9.05
N MET A 195 -3.13 -14.48 -9.67
CA MET A 195 -3.87 -14.12 -10.89
C MET A 195 -3.63 -15.12 -12.03
N LEU A 196 -2.37 -15.54 -12.21
CA LEU A 196 -2.02 -16.54 -13.23
C LEU A 196 -2.68 -17.90 -12.96
N LYS A 197 -2.68 -18.35 -11.70
CA LYS A 197 -3.34 -19.60 -11.30
C LYS A 197 -4.85 -19.55 -11.55
N ILE A 198 -5.52 -18.46 -11.17
CA ILE A 198 -6.97 -18.30 -11.38
C ILE A 198 -7.29 -18.41 -12.88
N GLN A 199 -6.55 -17.69 -13.72
CA GLN A 199 -6.78 -17.61 -15.16
C GLN A 199 -6.39 -18.88 -15.94
N ASN A 200 -5.52 -19.70 -15.37
CA ASN A 200 -5.02 -20.92 -16.00
C ASN A 200 -5.43 -22.19 -15.26
N LYS A 201 -6.35 -22.13 -14.30
CA LYS A 201 -6.77 -23.25 -13.45
C LYS A 201 -7.20 -24.48 -14.26
N GLN A 202 -7.96 -24.26 -15.35
CA GLN A 202 -8.37 -25.34 -16.27
C GLN A 202 -7.19 -25.97 -17.03
N ASN A 203 -6.12 -25.21 -17.29
CA ASN A 203 -4.91 -25.72 -17.96
C ASN A 203 -4.03 -26.55 -17.00
N GLU A 204 -4.15 -26.34 -15.69
CA GLU A 204 -3.38 -27.07 -14.67
C GLU A 204 -4.09 -28.36 -14.22
N GLU A 205 -5.43 -28.35 -14.11
CA GLU A 205 -6.22 -29.54 -13.75
C GLU A 205 -6.14 -30.65 -14.82
N ASN A 206 -6.00 -30.27 -16.09
CA ASN A 206 -5.84 -31.21 -17.21
C ASN A 206 -4.41 -31.83 -17.31
N ASN A 207 -3.44 -31.39 -16.51
CA ASN A 207 -2.07 -31.97 -16.49
C ASN A 207 -1.94 -33.21 -15.58
N LEU A 208 -2.99 -33.59 -14.86
CA LEU A 208 -2.99 -34.80 -14.01
C LEU A 208 -3.37 -36.08 -14.79
N GLY A 209 -3.83 -35.94 -16.03
CA GLY A 209 -4.09 -37.04 -16.96
C GLY A 209 -3.02 -37.07 -18.04
N ASP A 210 -2.30 -38.17 -18.13
CA ASP A 210 -1.24 -38.45 -19.09
C ASP A 210 -1.80 -38.59 -20.52
N GLU A 211 -2.29 -37.50 -21.12
CA GLU A 211 -2.69 -37.45 -22.53
C GLU A 211 -2.21 -36.14 -23.16
N LYS A 212 -1.30 -36.30 -24.14
CA LYS A 212 -0.75 -35.27 -25.03
C LYS A 212 -1.51 -33.94 -25.02
N LEU A 213 -0.89 -32.91 -24.43
CA LEU A 213 -1.30 -31.51 -24.53
C LEU A 213 -1.75 -31.18 -25.97
N PRO A 214 -3.03 -30.87 -26.24
CA PRO A 214 -3.46 -30.40 -27.55
C PRO A 214 -2.65 -29.17 -27.98
N SER A 215 -2.38 -29.05 -29.28
CA SER A 215 -1.55 -28.01 -29.90
C SER A 215 -2.00 -26.55 -29.69
N ASN A 216 -3.08 -26.32 -28.95
CA ASN A 216 -3.64 -25.02 -28.57
C ASN A 216 -3.48 -24.69 -27.08
N TYR A 217 -2.60 -25.37 -26.34
CA TYR A 217 -2.27 -25.03 -24.95
C TYR A 217 -1.50 -23.70 -24.86
N GLN A 218 -2.23 -22.58 -24.93
CA GLN A 218 -1.67 -21.25 -24.73
C GLN A 218 -2.08 -20.76 -23.34
N LYS A 219 -1.08 -20.58 -22.46
CA LYS A 219 -1.31 -19.92 -21.17
C LYS A 219 -1.88 -18.53 -21.42
N ARG A 220 -2.95 -18.19 -20.70
CA ARG A 220 -3.60 -16.89 -20.80
C ARG A 220 -2.95 -15.93 -19.82
N LEU A 221 -2.71 -14.71 -20.28
CA LEU A 221 -2.34 -13.61 -19.39
C LEU A 221 -3.57 -13.22 -18.56
N PRO A 222 -3.40 -12.81 -17.30
CA PRO A 222 -4.49 -12.27 -16.51
C PRO A 222 -5.15 -11.08 -17.18
N VAL A 223 -6.49 -11.04 -17.18
CA VAL A 223 -7.29 -9.93 -17.72
C VAL A 223 -6.81 -8.55 -17.23
N PRO A 224 -6.45 -8.35 -15.94
CA PRO A 224 -5.90 -7.06 -15.50
C PRO A 224 -4.64 -6.63 -16.25
N PHE A 225 -3.80 -7.58 -16.66
CA PHE A 225 -2.59 -7.29 -17.43
C PHE A 225 -2.89 -7.03 -18.90
N THR A 226 -3.81 -7.79 -19.50
CA THR A 226 -4.21 -7.53 -20.89
C THR A 226 -4.82 -6.15 -21.02
N ARG A 227 -5.66 -5.73 -20.06
CA ARG A 227 -6.21 -4.36 -20.02
C ARG A 227 -5.11 -3.28 -20.11
N ILE A 228 -4.01 -3.41 -19.35
CA ILE A 228 -2.89 -2.45 -19.37
C ILE A 228 -2.08 -2.53 -20.66
N LEU A 229 -1.90 -3.74 -21.20
CA LEU A 229 -1.15 -3.96 -22.43
C LEU A 229 -1.90 -3.47 -23.68
N ASP A 230 -3.22 -3.62 -23.68
CA ASP A 230 -4.11 -3.19 -24.76
C ASP A 230 -4.47 -1.71 -24.65
N ASP A 231 -4.29 -1.10 -23.47
CA ASP A 231 -4.57 0.31 -23.28
C ASP A 231 -3.73 1.16 -24.26
N THR A 232 -4.43 2.09 -24.91
CA THR A 232 -3.90 2.95 -25.96
C THR A 232 -3.48 4.32 -25.41
N VAL A 233 -3.41 4.47 -24.09
CA VAL A 233 -2.95 5.69 -23.42
C VAL A 233 -1.50 5.95 -23.81
N ILE A 234 -1.34 6.73 -24.88
CA ILE A 234 -0.09 7.31 -25.33
C ILE A 234 0.04 8.65 -24.59
N GLY A 235 0.93 8.69 -23.60
CA GLY A 235 1.53 9.94 -23.13
C GLY A 235 0.97 10.52 -21.83
N SER A 236 1.63 10.17 -20.73
CA SER A 236 1.94 11.09 -19.61
C SER A 236 2.83 10.43 -18.55
N CYS A 237 2.91 9.09 -18.54
CA CYS A 237 3.75 8.35 -17.60
C CYS A 237 5.23 8.39 -17.98
N ILE A 238 6.09 8.66 -17.01
CA ILE A 238 7.55 8.61 -17.15
C ILE A 238 8.01 7.15 -17.35
N LEU A 239 7.41 6.20 -16.61
CA LEU A 239 7.64 4.77 -16.79
C LEU A 239 6.51 4.17 -17.64
N PRO A 240 6.81 3.49 -18.76
CA PRO A 240 5.79 2.85 -19.58
C PRO A 240 5.06 1.74 -18.80
N PRO A 241 3.73 1.83 -18.61
CA PRO A 241 2.95 0.82 -17.88
C PRO A 241 3.16 -0.61 -18.42
N LYS A 242 3.29 -0.74 -19.74
CA LYS A 242 3.55 -2.03 -20.40
C LYS A 242 4.85 -2.68 -19.93
N LEU A 243 5.91 -1.91 -19.70
CA LEU A 243 7.18 -2.44 -19.18
C LEU A 243 7.05 -2.89 -17.73
N LEU A 244 6.28 -2.17 -16.91
CA LEU A 244 6.02 -2.55 -15.52
C LEU A 244 5.25 -3.86 -15.45
N ILE A 245 4.30 -4.10 -16.36
CA ILE A 245 3.59 -5.37 -16.45
C ILE A 245 4.54 -6.52 -16.79
N TRP A 246 5.46 -6.32 -17.73
CA TRP A 246 6.48 -7.33 -18.02
C TRP A 246 7.39 -7.61 -16.83
N ASP A 247 7.79 -6.57 -16.09
CA ASP A 247 8.58 -6.73 -14.87
C ASP A 247 7.81 -7.45 -13.74
N ALA A 248 6.47 -7.34 -13.72
CA ALA A 248 5.63 -8.03 -12.74
C ALA A 248 5.66 -9.57 -12.87
N PHE A 249 6.16 -10.10 -13.99
CA PHE A 249 6.35 -11.54 -14.24
C PHE A 249 7.71 -12.09 -13.80
N ILE A 250 8.68 -11.21 -13.52
CA ILE A 250 10.04 -11.57 -13.09
C ILE A 250 10.12 -11.52 -11.58
#